data_AF-A0A1C6R681-F1
#
_entry.id   AF-A0A1C6R681-F1
#
_cell.length_a   1.000
_cell.length_b   1.000
_cell.length_c   1.000
_cell.angle_alpha   90.00
_cell.angle_beta   90.00
_cell.angle_gamma   90.00
#
_symmetry.space_group_name_H-M   'P 1'
#
loop_
_entity.id
_entity.type
_entity.pdbx_description
1 polymer ?
#
loop_
_entity_poly.entity_id
_entity_poly.type
_entity_poly.pdbx_seq_one_letter_code
_entity_poly.pdbx_strand_id
1 'polypeptide(L)'
;MPRLIVALDEADAAVRQLTRYWKTFRQHDDPRTSPAIIALEEAIWAGREARIHVILDGRANRILAGALAREQFATVILSRVTTDTWRRLAPIAVPAPKQNRHPGRFHVIQHDSTVHETQAIVMTDAEVVNWLADPHDHESWPPATPRAPDTDACARGP
;
A
#
# COMPACT_ATOMS: atom_id res chain seq x y z
N MET A 1 24.94 -5.71 -8.24
CA MET A 1 23.85 -6.69 -8.00
C MET A 1 22.52 -5.96 -8.14
N PRO A 2 21.64 -6.40 -9.05
CA PRO A 2 20.32 -5.79 -9.27
C PRO A 2 19.43 -5.91 -8.02
N ARG A 3 18.43 -5.03 -7.90
CA ARG A 3 17.35 -5.13 -6.92
C ARG A 3 16.10 -5.63 -7.64
N LEU A 4 15.38 -6.56 -7.04
CA LEU A 4 14.11 -7.05 -7.59
C LEU A 4 12.95 -6.39 -6.84
N ILE A 5 12.00 -5.83 -7.58
CA ILE A 5 10.74 -5.34 -7.03
C ILE A 5 9.64 -6.27 -7.51
N VAL A 6 8.88 -6.83 -6.58
CA VAL A 6 7.73 -7.68 -6.84
C VAL A 6 6.49 -6.90 -6.43
N ALA A 7 5.70 -6.46 -7.40
CA ALA A 7 4.45 -5.73 -7.18
C ALA A 7 3.25 -6.60 -7.57
N LEU A 8 2.30 -6.79 -6.66
CA LEU A 8 1.04 -7.51 -6.92
C LEU A 8 -0.15 -6.60 -6.63
N ASP A 9 -0.90 -6.31 -7.68
CA ASP A 9 -2.22 -5.68 -7.61
C ASP A 9 -3.28 -6.72 -7.25
N GLU A 10 -4.27 -6.30 -6.47
CA GLU A 10 -5.32 -7.13 -5.89
C GLU A 10 -4.79 -8.43 -5.28
N ALA A 11 -3.68 -8.34 -4.52
CA ALA A 11 -2.99 -9.52 -3.98
C ALA A 11 -3.94 -10.42 -3.16
N ASP A 12 -4.97 -9.83 -2.56
CA ASP A 12 -5.99 -10.53 -1.79
C ASP A 12 -6.82 -11.48 -2.68
N ALA A 13 -7.13 -11.08 -3.90
CA ALA A 13 -7.82 -11.87 -4.91
C ALA A 13 -6.89 -12.92 -5.52
N ALA A 14 -5.66 -12.52 -5.89
CA ALA A 14 -4.67 -13.40 -6.48
C ALA A 14 -4.35 -14.60 -5.56
N VAL A 15 -4.06 -14.34 -4.28
CA VAL A 15 -3.76 -15.41 -3.29
C VAL A 15 -4.97 -16.33 -3.08
N ARG A 16 -6.19 -15.79 -3.04
CA ARG A 16 -7.42 -16.60 -2.98
C ARG A 16 -7.58 -17.48 -4.21
N GLN A 17 -7.34 -16.95 -5.40
CA GLN A 17 -7.46 -17.69 -6.66
C GLN A 17 -6.42 -18.81 -6.73
N LEU A 18 -5.16 -18.51 -6.38
CA LEU A 18 -4.08 -19.50 -6.28
C LEU A 18 -4.43 -20.61 -5.29
N THR A 19 -4.98 -20.25 -4.12
CA THR A 19 -5.42 -21.22 -3.12
C THR A 19 -6.52 -22.13 -3.65
N ARG A 20 -7.52 -21.58 -4.35
CA ARG A 20 -8.62 -22.36 -4.95
C ARG A 20 -8.12 -23.27 -6.06
N TYR A 21 -7.31 -22.74 -6.97
CA TYR A 21 -6.68 -23.51 -8.03
C TYR A 21 -5.88 -24.67 -7.46
N TRP A 22 -5.02 -24.40 -6.47
CA TRP A 22 -4.15 -25.41 -5.89
C TRP A 22 -4.93 -26.54 -5.20
N LYS A 23 -6.05 -26.22 -4.55
CA LYS A 23 -6.93 -27.24 -3.96
C LYS A 23 -7.51 -28.21 -5.00
N THR A 24 -7.74 -27.75 -6.22
CA THR A 24 -8.33 -28.55 -7.30
C THR A 24 -7.29 -29.37 -8.07
N PHE A 25 -6.11 -28.81 -8.31
CA PHE A 25 -5.15 -29.39 -9.26
C PHE A 25 -3.89 -30.00 -8.62
N ARG A 26 -3.67 -29.80 -7.31
CA ARG A 26 -2.53 -30.44 -6.62
C ARG A 26 -2.67 -31.97 -6.66
N GLN A 27 -1.54 -32.64 -6.83
CA GLN A 27 -1.43 -34.09 -6.70
C GLN A 27 -1.34 -34.52 -5.22
N HIS A 28 -1.37 -35.82 -4.98
CA HIS A 28 -1.31 -36.38 -3.62
C HIS A 28 -0.02 -35.95 -2.89
N ASP A 29 1.11 -35.99 -3.59
CA ASP A 29 2.44 -35.71 -3.03
C ASP A 29 2.82 -34.23 -3.10
N ASP A 30 1.99 -33.41 -3.74
CA ASP A 30 2.19 -31.97 -3.79
C ASP A 30 1.98 -31.33 -2.42
N PRO A 31 2.70 -30.22 -2.10
CA PRO A 31 2.53 -29.52 -0.85
C PRO A 31 1.09 -29.05 -0.65
N ARG A 32 0.67 -28.95 0.62
CA ARG A 32 -0.71 -28.51 0.94
C ARG A 32 -0.99 -27.07 0.51
N THR A 33 0.02 -26.21 0.59
CA THR A 33 -0.04 -24.81 0.17
C THR A 33 0.59 -24.68 -1.21
N SER A 34 0.06 -23.77 -2.04
CA SER A 34 0.61 -23.52 -3.37
C SER A 34 2.09 -23.10 -3.27
N PRO A 35 3.00 -23.67 -4.09
CA PRO A 35 4.38 -23.24 -4.16
C PRO A 35 4.55 -21.75 -4.45
N ALA A 36 3.64 -21.16 -5.23
CA ALA A 36 3.66 -19.71 -5.50
C ALA A 36 3.35 -18.88 -4.25
N ILE A 37 2.44 -19.36 -3.40
CA ILE A 37 2.13 -18.71 -2.12
C ILE A 37 3.30 -18.87 -1.14
N ILE A 38 3.91 -20.06 -1.07
CA ILE A 38 5.11 -20.30 -0.25
C ILE A 38 6.26 -19.38 -0.68
N ALA A 39 6.53 -19.28 -1.98
CA ALA A 39 7.58 -18.40 -2.50
C ALA A 39 7.31 -16.92 -2.19
N LEU A 40 6.05 -16.48 -2.24
CA LEU A 40 5.67 -15.13 -1.85
C LEU A 40 5.90 -14.88 -0.35
N GLU A 41 5.53 -15.83 0.52
CA GLU A 41 5.76 -15.75 1.96
C GLU A 41 7.26 -15.65 2.29
N GLU A 42 8.10 -16.46 1.64
CA GLU A 42 9.56 -16.42 1.77
C GLU A 42 10.14 -15.09 1.27
N ALA A 43 9.64 -14.56 0.14
CA ALA A 43 10.08 -13.26 -0.37
C ALA A 43 9.73 -12.11 0.59
N ILE A 44 8.57 -12.17 1.26
CA ILE A 44 8.19 -11.19 2.27
C ILE A 44 9.09 -11.30 3.50
N TRP A 45 9.38 -12.52 3.96
CA TRP A 45 10.14 -12.75 5.19
C TRP A 45 11.65 -12.52 5.04
N ALA A 46 12.27 -13.11 4.03
CA ALA A 46 13.73 -13.14 3.85
C ALA A 46 14.22 -12.28 2.68
N GLY A 47 13.32 -11.75 1.85
CA GLY A 47 13.67 -11.04 0.61
C GLY A 47 14.55 -9.82 0.84
N ARG A 48 14.45 -9.16 1.99
CA ARG A 48 15.23 -7.95 2.30
C ARG A 48 16.74 -8.18 2.21
N GLU A 49 17.25 -9.27 2.79
CA GLU A 49 18.68 -9.61 2.74
C GLU A 49 19.11 -9.98 1.32
N ALA A 50 18.19 -10.53 0.53
CA ALA A 50 18.37 -10.84 -0.89
C ALA A 50 18.09 -9.64 -1.83
N ARG A 51 17.83 -8.43 -1.30
CA ARG A 51 17.48 -7.21 -2.08
C ARG A 51 16.21 -7.34 -2.94
N ILE A 52 15.25 -8.12 -2.45
CA ILE A 52 13.90 -8.26 -2.99
C ILE A 52 12.97 -7.39 -2.16
N HIS A 53 12.23 -6.49 -2.82
CA HIS A 53 11.23 -5.64 -2.19
C HIS A 53 9.85 -6.00 -2.71
N VAL A 54 8.92 -6.30 -1.79
CA VAL A 54 7.56 -6.73 -2.13
C VAL A 54 6.59 -5.59 -1.86
N ILE A 55 5.79 -5.24 -2.86
CA ILE A 55 4.68 -4.28 -2.78
C ILE A 55 3.41 -5.07 -3.04
N LEU A 56 2.51 -5.08 -2.05
CA LEU A 56 1.19 -5.70 -2.18
C LEU A 56 0.13 -4.63 -1.99
N ASP A 57 -0.84 -4.58 -2.89
CA ASP A 57 -2.09 -3.87 -2.64
C ASP A 57 -3.27 -4.86 -2.57
N GLY A 58 -4.44 -4.32 -2.24
CA GLY A 58 -5.68 -5.06 -2.18
C GLY A 58 -6.46 -4.80 -0.91
N ARG A 59 -7.53 -5.58 -0.72
CA ARG A 59 -8.35 -5.48 0.48
C ARG A 59 -7.65 -6.15 1.65
N ALA A 60 -7.71 -5.51 2.82
CA ALA A 60 -7.21 -6.08 4.08
C ALA A 60 -8.00 -7.35 4.47
N ASN A 61 -7.58 -8.50 3.94
CA ASN A 61 -8.11 -9.81 4.27
C ASN A 61 -7.21 -10.49 5.32
N ARG A 62 -7.67 -11.55 5.97
CA ARG A 62 -6.90 -12.24 7.02
C ARG A 62 -5.55 -12.82 6.57
N ILE A 63 -5.35 -13.05 5.27
CA ILE A 63 -4.14 -13.67 4.72
C ILE A 63 -3.05 -12.61 4.57
N LEU A 64 -3.38 -11.44 4.03
CA LEU A 64 -2.45 -10.31 3.87
C LEU A 64 -2.34 -9.42 5.11
N ALA A 65 -3.42 -9.31 5.88
CA ALA A 65 -3.53 -8.50 7.08
C ALA A 65 -3.68 -9.37 8.34
N GLY A 66 -3.07 -10.55 8.34
CA GLY A 66 -2.94 -11.38 9.55
C GLY A 66 -2.23 -10.61 10.67
N ALA A 67 -2.27 -11.14 11.90
CA ALA A 67 -1.67 -10.47 13.07
C ALA A 67 -0.18 -10.10 12.89
N LEU A 68 0.50 -10.76 11.95
CA LEU A 68 1.93 -10.59 11.63
C LEU A 68 2.21 -9.63 10.47
N ALA A 69 1.19 -9.03 9.82
CA ALA A 69 1.42 -8.16 8.66
C ALA A 69 2.29 -6.94 9.01
N ARG A 70 2.16 -6.38 10.22
CA ARG A 70 3.05 -5.29 10.71
C ARG A 70 4.47 -5.76 11.05
N GLU A 71 4.64 -7.04 11.35
CA GLU A 71 5.95 -7.63 11.63
C GLU A 71 6.68 -7.94 10.32
N GLN A 72 5.93 -8.27 9.28
CA GLN A 72 6.45 -8.64 7.97
C GLN A 72 6.65 -7.43 7.04
N PHE A 73 5.81 -6.40 7.16
CA PHE A 73 5.93 -5.17 6.36
C PHE A 73 6.45 -4.01 7.20
N ALA A 74 7.57 -3.43 6.77
CA ALA A 74 8.12 -2.21 7.35
C ALA A 74 7.21 -0.99 7.16
N THR A 75 6.31 -1.02 6.17
CA THR A 75 5.39 0.07 5.85
C THR A 75 4.04 -0.49 5.43
N VAL A 76 2.98 0.05 6.01
CA VAL A 76 1.59 -0.25 5.66
C VAL A 76 0.91 1.04 5.25
N ILE A 77 0.30 1.07 4.07
CA ILE A 77 -0.43 2.22 3.55
C ILE A 77 -1.93 1.91 3.59
N LEU A 78 -2.69 2.71 4.32
CA LEU A 78 -4.14 2.54 4.45
C LEU A 78 -4.88 3.71 3.80
N SER A 79 -5.65 3.41 2.76
CA SER A 79 -6.61 4.35 2.19
C SER A 79 -8.03 3.85 2.48
N ARG A 80 -8.91 4.74 2.97
CA ARG A 80 -10.35 4.49 3.15
C ARG A 80 -10.71 3.12 3.76
N VAL A 81 -10.12 2.80 4.92
CA VAL A 81 -10.33 1.51 5.59
C VAL A 81 -11.41 1.57 6.66
N THR A 82 -12.07 0.45 6.96
CA THR A 82 -13.02 0.36 8.08
C THR A 82 -12.33 0.55 9.43
N THR A 83 -13.09 0.98 10.44
CA THR A 83 -12.58 1.11 11.83
C THR A 83 -11.99 -0.19 12.36
N ASP A 84 -12.53 -1.35 11.96
CA ASP A 84 -11.99 -2.65 12.36
C ASP A 84 -10.63 -2.95 11.72
N THR A 85 -10.47 -2.61 10.44
CA THR A 85 -9.20 -2.75 9.72
C THR A 85 -8.16 -1.80 10.30
N TRP A 86 -8.57 -0.57 10.61
CA TRP A 86 -7.74 0.40 11.31
C TRP A 86 -7.28 -0.11 12.67
N ARG A 87 -8.19 -0.64 13.51
CA ARG A 87 -7.82 -1.21 14.81
C ARG A 87 -6.81 -2.35 14.70
N ARG A 88 -6.86 -3.17 13.64
CA ARG A 88 -5.89 -4.26 13.43
C ARG A 88 -4.52 -3.76 12.97
N LEU A 89 -4.48 -2.80 12.04
CA LEU A 89 -3.25 -2.39 11.37
C LEU A 89 -2.60 -1.13 11.97
N ALA A 90 -3.37 -0.32 12.68
CA ALA A 90 -2.95 0.91 13.37
C ALA A 90 -3.50 1.00 14.82
N PRO A 91 -3.35 -0.03 15.67
CA PRO A 91 -3.96 -0.08 17.02
C PRO A 91 -3.53 1.07 17.95
N ILE A 92 -2.38 1.66 17.69
CA ILE A 92 -1.75 2.76 18.43
C ILE A 92 -2.37 4.14 18.14
N ALA A 93 -3.01 4.31 16.98
CA ALA A 93 -3.55 5.59 16.53
C ALA A 93 -5.06 5.57 16.72
N VAL A 94 -5.49 5.63 17.99
CA VAL A 94 -6.91 5.64 18.37
C VAL A 94 -7.28 7.06 18.84
N PRO A 95 -8.41 7.63 18.37
CA PRO A 95 -9.43 7.02 17.52
C PRO A 95 -9.03 6.91 16.04
N ALA A 96 -9.69 6.01 15.31
CA ALA A 96 -9.53 5.91 13.87
C ALA A 96 -9.89 7.26 13.20
N PRO A 97 -9.11 7.71 12.21
CA PRO A 97 -9.36 8.98 11.55
C PRO A 97 -10.68 8.95 10.80
N LYS A 98 -11.31 10.12 10.69
CA LYS A 98 -12.55 10.28 9.93
C LYS A 98 -12.27 9.91 8.47
N GLN A 99 -13.17 9.13 7.88
CA GLN A 99 -13.06 8.76 6.46
C GLN A 99 -13.01 10.01 5.58
N ASN A 100 -11.98 10.11 4.76
CA ASN A 100 -11.80 11.16 3.79
C ASN A 100 -12.00 10.58 2.37
N ARG A 101 -12.84 11.25 1.57
CA ARG A 101 -13.13 10.85 0.18
C ARG A 101 -12.21 11.52 -0.83
N HIS A 102 -11.34 12.42 -0.39
CA HIS A 102 -10.40 13.09 -1.27
C HIS A 102 -9.48 12.06 -1.94
N PRO A 103 -9.39 12.03 -3.29
CA PRO A 103 -8.51 11.12 -4.01
C PRO A 103 -7.06 11.23 -3.53
N GLY A 104 -6.36 10.09 -3.45
CA GLY A 104 -4.97 10.04 -2.99
C GLY A 104 -4.77 10.28 -1.49
N ARG A 105 -5.81 10.52 -0.68
CA ARG A 105 -5.65 10.59 0.78
C ARG A 105 -5.41 9.20 1.38
N PHE A 106 -4.28 9.00 2.06
CA PHE A 106 -3.95 7.77 2.77
C PHE A 106 -3.19 8.03 4.07
N HIS A 107 -3.04 6.99 4.89
CA HIS A 107 -2.23 6.99 6.10
C HIS A 107 -1.06 6.02 5.91
N VAL A 108 0.16 6.50 6.13
CA VAL A 108 1.37 5.68 6.17
C VAL A 108 1.64 5.28 7.60
N ILE A 109 1.80 3.99 7.83
CA ILE A 109 2.13 3.42 9.12
C ILE A 109 3.49 2.75 8.99
N GLN A 110 4.42 3.14 9.85
CA GLN A 110 5.77 2.58 9.88
C GLN A 110 6.00 1.75 11.14
N HIS A 111 7.08 0.98 11.14
CA HIS A 111 7.41 0.05 12.21
C HIS A 111 7.59 0.72 13.58
N ASP A 112 8.08 1.96 13.60
CA ASP A 112 8.23 2.79 14.80
C ASP A 112 6.90 3.27 15.39
N SER A 113 5.77 2.79 14.87
CA SER A 113 4.44 3.12 15.36
C SER A 113 4.10 4.60 15.13
N THR A 114 4.71 5.24 14.14
CA THR A 114 4.23 6.53 13.62
C THR A 114 3.14 6.34 12.58
N VAL A 115 2.18 7.26 12.56
CA VAL A 115 1.11 7.32 11.57
C VAL A 115 1.09 8.71 10.94
N HIS A 116 1.28 8.77 9.63
CA HIS A 116 1.34 10.01 8.87
C HIS A 116 0.22 10.06 7.84
N GLU A 117 -0.67 11.06 7.95
CA GLU A 117 -1.60 11.37 6.86
C GLU A 117 -0.81 11.94 5.68
N THR A 118 -1.03 11.38 4.49
CA THR A 118 -0.25 11.69 3.27
C THR A 118 -1.19 11.88 2.08
N GLN A 119 -0.75 12.69 1.12
CA GLN A 119 -1.40 12.90 -0.18
C GLN A 119 -0.62 12.18 -1.27
N ALA A 120 -1.25 11.23 -1.97
CA ALA A 120 -0.72 10.65 -3.20
C ALA A 120 -0.69 11.70 -4.31
N ILE A 121 0.28 11.58 -5.19
CA ILE A 121 0.13 12.07 -6.55
C ILE A 121 -1.01 11.27 -7.20
N VAL A 122 -1.97 11.98 -7.78
CA VAL A 122 -3.08 11.38 -8.53
C VAL A 122 -2.81 11.64 -9.99
N MET A 123 -2.61 10.58 -10.76
CA MET A 123 -2.43 10.64 -12.21
C MET A 123 -3.56 9.88 -12.88
N THR A 124 -4.01 10.40 -14.01
CA THR A 124 -4.85 9.68 -14.97
C THR A 124 -4.02 8.65 -15.73
N ASP A 125 -4.68 7.64 -16.30
CA ASP A 125 -4.00 6.62 -17.11
C ASP A 125 -3.19 7.25 -18.28
N ALA A 126 -3.70 8.33 -18.87
CA ALA A 126 -3.01 9.06 -19.92
C ALA A 126 -1.72 9.74 -19.41
N GLU A 127 -1.77 10.37 -18.24
CA GLU A 127 -0.58 10.98 -17.61
C GLU A 127 0.45 9.91 -17.23
N VAL A 128 0.01 8.73 -16.78
CA VAL A 128 0.91 7.59 -16.48
C VAL A 128 1.58 7.09 -17.75
N VAL A 129 0.81 6.86 -18.83
CA VAL A 129 1.37 6.41 -20.12
C VAL A 129 2.37 7.42 -20.68
N ASN A 130 2.05 8.71 -20.59
CA ASN A 130 2.97 9.77 -21.03
C ASN A 130 4.27 9.76 -20.23
N TRP A 131 4.18 9.67 -18.90
CA TRP A 131 5.34 9.59 -18.02
C TRP A 131 6.20 8.33 -18.27
N LEU A 132 5.58 7.20 -18.58
CA LEU A 132 6.30 5.96 -18.91
C LEU A 132 7.02 6.03 -20.27
N ALA A 133 6.45 6.77 -21.23
CA ALA A 133 7.01 6.94 -22.57
C ALA A 133 8.20 7.91 -22.60
N ASP A 134 8.18 8.94 -21.74
CA ASP A 134 9.29 9.88 -21.55
C ASP A 134 9.52 10.20 -20.07
N PRO A 135 10.26 9.35 -19.35
CA PRO A 135 10.51 9.56 -17.92
C PRO A 135 11.47 10.72 -17.60
N HIS A 136 12.04 11.38 -18.64
CA HIS A 136 12.98 12.49 -18.50
C HIS A 136 12.37 13.87 -18.79
N ASP A 137 11.10 13.93 -19.20
CA ASP A 137 10.37 15.19 -19.31
C ASP A 137 9.98 15.71 -17.91
N HIS A 138 10.93 16.42 -17.28
CA HIS A 138 10.72 17.09 -15.99
C HIS A 138 10.06 18.47 -16.13
N GLU A 139 9.80 18.95 -17.35
CA GLU A 139 9.34 20.31 -17.63
C GLU A 139 7.81 20.43 -17.70
N SER A 140 7.08 19.33 -17.83
CA SER A 140 5.62 19.33 -18.00
C SER A 140 4.80 19.26 -16.71
N TRP A 141 5.43 19.23 -15.53
CA TRP A 141 4.70 19.23 -14.26
C TRP A 141 4.08 20.60 -13.96
N PRO A 142 2.75 20.71 -13.73
CA PRO A 142 2.16 21.99 -13.36
C PRO A 142 2.72 22.44 -12.00
N PRO A 143 3.17 23.71 -11.84
CA PRO A 143 3.65 24.18 -10.56
C PRO A 143 2.57 23.97 -9.50
N ALA A 144 2.96 23.45 -8.34
CA ALA A 144 2.05 23.31 -7.21
C ALA A 144 1.36 24.65 -6.96
N THR A 145 0.04 24.70 -7.14
CA THR A 145 -0.74 25.91 -6.88
C THR A 145 -0.46 26.37 -5.46
N PRO A 146 0.06 27.60 -5.26
CA PRO A 146 0.27 28.12 -3.92
C PRO A 146 -1.06 28.12 -3.18
N ARG A 147 -1.06 27.60 -1.95
CA ARG A 147 -2.21 27.70 -1.06
C ARG A 147 -2.56 29.17 -0.89
N ALA A 148 -3.80 29.56 -1.21
CA ALA A 148 -4.26 30.91 -0.96
C ALA A 148 -4.05 31.26 0.54
N PRO A 149 -3.51 32.44 0.87
CA PRO A 149 -3.38 32.85 2.26
C PRO A 149 -4.77 32.96 2.89
N ASP A 150 -4.92 32.43 4.11
CA ASP A 150 -6.14 32.53 4.91
C ASP A 150 -6.45 34.02 5.16
N THR A 151 -7.43 34.55 4.44
CA THR A 151 -7.92 35.93 4.60
C THR A 151 -8.85 36.05 5.79
N ASP A 152 -8.37 35.74 6.99
CA ASP A 152 -9.18 35.92 8.23
C ASP A 152 -8.42 36.54 9.40
N ALA A 153 -7.28 37.21 9.14
CA ALA A 153 -6.48 37.89 10.17
C ALA A 153 -6.46 39.44 10.07
N CYS A 154 -7.35 40.05 9.29
CA CYS A 154 -7.49 41.52 9.23
C CYS A 154 -8.90 41.98 9.61
N ALA A 155 -9.33 41.66 10.83
CA ALA A 155 -10.41 42.39 11.49
C ALA A 155 -10.16 42.40 13.00
N ARG A 156 -9.17 43.21 13.42
CA ARG A 156 -9.14 43.88 14.74
C ARG A 156 -7.94 44.82 14.80
N GLY A 157 -8.23 46.09 14.61
CA GLY A 157 -7.48 47.22 15.15
C GLY A 157 -8.46 48.38 15.32
N PRO A 158 -8.10 49.48 16.00
CA PRO A 158 -6.98 49.69 16.92
C PRO A 158 -7.38 49.47 18.40
#